data_AF-A0A1M5NFA6-F1
#
_entry.id   AF-A0A1M5NFA6-F1
#
_cell.length_a   1.000
_cell.length_b   1.000
_cell.length_c   1.000
_cell.angle_alpha   90.00
_cell.angle_beta   90.00
_cell.angle_gamma   90.00
#
_symmetry.space_group_name_H-M   'P 1'
#
loop_
_entity.id
_entity.type
_entity.pdbx_description
1 polymer ?
#
loop_
_entity_poly.entity_id
_entity_poly.type
_entity_poly.pdbx_seq_one_letter_code
_entity_poly.pdbx_strand_id
1 'polypeptide(L)'
;MRIINEDIVFGPALLDAHHIESTVACYPRIILDEKTVERVQKYINYYDVAPQKGKILIDSDGQWFLNYLSTIFKYYTECNNEYEFERVQFGLLLKHKQKIEELLFEYKEDIRVWDKYVWTANYHNYFCDLHFPGERDLKISRKTLLSWPREISNGDF
;
A
#
# COMPACT_ATOMS: atom_id res chain seq x y z
N MET A 1 20.11 2.10 -27.75
CA MET A 1 20.84 3.37 -27.58
C MET A 1 20.31 4.03 -26.31
N ARG A 2 21.15 4.17 -25.27
CA ARG A 2 20.76 4.89 -24.03
C ARG A 2 21.21 6.34 -24.20
N ILE A 3 20.29 7.28 -24.04
CA ILE A 3 20.59 8.70 -23.92
C ILE A 3 20.27 9.04 -22.47
N ILE A 4 21.32 9.32 -21.69
CA ILE A 4 21.20 9.83 -20.33
C ILE A 4 21.61 11.29 -20.45
N ASN A 5 20.66 12.20 -20.27
CA ASN A 5 20.95 13.59 -19.95
C ASN A 5 20.72 13.76 -18.45
N GLU A 6 21.45 14.68 -17.79
CA GLU A 6 21.43 14.83 -16.33
C GLU A 6 20.03 15.06 -15.73
N ASP A 7 19.07 15.52 -16.55
CA ASP A 7 17.68 15.77 -16.15
C ASP A 7 16.65 14.79 -16.75
N ILE A 8 17.04 13.94 -17.71
CA ILE A 8 16.08 13.06 -18.40
C ILE A 8 16.71 11.70 -18.72
N VAL A 9 16.11 10.66 -18.14
CA VAL A 9 16.45 9.26 -18.43
C VAL A 9 15.46 8.74 -19.47
N PHE A 10 15.96 8.13 -20.55
CA PHE A 10 15.12 7.37 -21.48
C PHE A 10 15.66 5.95 -21.61
N GLY A 11 14.79 4.95 -21.47
CA GLY A 11 15.15 3.56 -21.66
C GLY A 11 13.93 2.64 -21.69
N PRO A 12 14.06 1.41 -22.24
CA PRO A 12 12.96 0.45 -22.32
C PRO A 12 12.30 0.19 -20.96
N ALA A 13 13.09 0.09 -19.89
CA ALA A 13 12.58 -0.07 -18.52
C ALA A 13 11.72 1.12 -18.04
N LEU A 14 11.96 2.34 -18.53
CA LEU A 14 11.15 3.51 -18.17
C LEU A 14 9.84 3.55 -18.97
N LEU A 15 9.88 3.10 -20.23
CA LEU A 15 8.68 2.91 -21.05
C LEU A 15 7.79 1.80 -20.47
N ASP A 16 8.40 0.69 -20.03
CA ASP A 16 7.71 -0.41 -19.35
C ASP A 16 7.10 0.05 -18.03
N ALA A 17 7.84 0.82 -17.23
CA ALA A 17 7.33 1.41 -15.99
C ALA A 17 6.14 2.35 -16.23
N HIS A 18 6.23 3.22 -17.24
CA HIS A 18 5.14 4.12 -17.61
C HIS A 18 3.91 3.37 -18.14
N HIS A 19 4.11 2.30 -18.92
CA HIS A 19 3.02 1.45 -19.39
C HIS A 19 2.33 0.75 -18.22
N ILE A 20 3.10 0.16 -17.30
CA ILE A 20 2.56 -0.46 -16.08
C ILE A 20 1.81 0.57 -15.25
N GLU A 21 2.36 1.77 -15.04
CA GLU A 21 1.71 2.86 -14.30
C GLU A 21 0.38 3.28 -14.95
N SER A 22 0.37 3.48 -16.27
CA SER A 22 -0.78 4.04 -16.99
C SER A 22 -1.88 3.02 -17.32
N THR A 23 -1.56 1.72 -17.39
CA THR A 23 -2.49 0.69 -17.85
C THR A 23 -2.77 -0.43 -16.85
N VAL A 24 -1.87 -0.67 -15.89
CA VAL A 24 -1.94 -1.82 -14.94
C VAL A 24 -2.05 -1.36 -13.48
N ALA A 25 -1.40 -0.27 -13.11
CA ALA A 25 -1.44 0.30 -11.77
C ALA A 25 -2.74 1.11 -11.56
N CYS A 26 -3.86 0.39 -11.48
CA CYS A 26 -5.14 1.01 -11.12
C CYS A 26 -5.15 1.51 -9.67
N TYR A 27 -4.29 0.94 -8.82
CA TYR A 27 -4.20 1.20 -7.37
C TYR A 27 -2.84 1.80 -6.99
N PRO A 28 -2.72 2.53 -5.87
CA PRO A 28 -1.48 3.19 -5.43
C PRO A 28 -0.50 2.18 -4.81
N ARG A 29 0.03 1.26 -5.64
CA ARG A 29 0.95 0.20 -5.24
C ARG A 29 2.23 0.21 -6.08
N ILE A 30 3.33 -0.20 -5.46
CA ILE A 30 4.65 -0.30 -6.11
C ILE A 30 4.79 -1.74 -6.63
N ILE A 31 4.38 -1.98 -7.87
CA ILE A 31 4.38 -3.31 -8.53
C ILE A 31 5.80 -3.68 -8.96
N LEU A 32 6.13 -4.97 -8.85
CA LEU A 32 7.35 -5.55 -9.39
C LEU A 32 7.07 -6.07 -10.81
N ASP A 33 7.93 -5.74 -11.77
CA ASP A 33 7.86 -6.34 -13.10
C ASP A 33 8.23 -7.82 -13.08
N GLU A 34 7.86 -8.55 -14.13
CA GLU A 34 8.05 -10.00 -14.24
C GLU A 34 9.50 -10.44 -14.00
N LYS A 35 10.49 -9.74 -14.58
CA LYS A 35 11.91 -10.09 -14.41
C LYS A 35 12.37 -9.88 -12.97
N THR A 36 11.85 -8.86 -12.30
CA THR A 36 12.12 -8.63 -10.88
C THR A 36 11.47 -9.72 -10.02
N VAL A 37 10.24 -10.13 -10.33
CA VAL A 37 9.56 -11.24 -9.64
C VAL A 37 10.36 -12.54 -9.77
N GLU A 38 10.76 -12.92 -10.99
CA GLU A 38 11.58 -14.12 -11.22
C GLU A 38 12.88 -14.10 -10.39
N ARG A 39 13.52 -12.93 -10.33
CA ARG A 39 14.76 -12.77 -9.58
C ARG A 39 14.53 -12.87 -8.07
N VAL A 40 13.47 -12.26 -7.56
CA VAL A 40 13.07 -12.37 -6.15
C VAL A 40 12.74 -13.82 -5.80
N GLN A 41 11.99 -14.54 -6.65
CA GLN A 41 11.67 -15.95 -6.44
C GLN A 41 12.93 -16.81 -6.34
N LYS A 42 13.91 -16.59 -7.22
CA LYS A 42 15.22 -17.28 -7.15
C LYS A 42 15.93 -17.01 -5.82
N TYR A 43 15.91 -15.77 -5.33
CA TYR A 43 16.52 -15.43 -4.05
C TYR A 43 15.77 -16.05 -2.87
N ILE A 44 14.43 -16.01 -2.87
CA ILE A 44 13.63 -16.62 -1.80
C ILE A 44 13.92 -18.12 -1.70
N ASN A 45 14.03 -18.82 -2.83
CA ASN A 45 14.31 -20.26 -2.88
C ASN A 45 15.74 -20.63 -2.50
N TYR A 46 16.65 -19.65 -2.40
CA TYR A 46 18.05 -19.87 -2.04
C TYR A 46 18.30 -19.80 -0.53
N TYR A 47 17.38 -19.21 0.25
CA TYR A 47 17.53 -19.02 1.70
C TYR A 47 16.46 -19.79 2.47
N ASP A 48 16.85 -20.50 3.53
CA ASP A 48 15.90 -21.18 4.44
C ASP A 48 14.93 -20.20 5.11
N VAL A 49 15.40 -18.98 5.40
CA VAL A 49 14.59 -17.84 5.84
C VAL A 49 14.95 -16.63 4.99
N ALA A 50 14.12 -16.38 3.98
CA ALA A 50 14.31 -15.27 3.06
C ALA A 50 14.08 -13.91 3.75
N PRO A 51 15.07 -13.00 3.83
CA PRO A 51 14.91 -11.65 4.42
C PRO A 51 13.97 -10.74 3.62
N GLN A 52 13.52 -11.19 2.45
CA GLN A 52 12.47 -10.57 1.64
C GLN A 52 11.06 -10.91 2.14
N LYS A 53 10.91 -11.95 2.98
CA LYS A 53 9.62 -12.38 3.54
C LYS A 53 9.03 -11.26 4.39
N GLY A 54 7.82 -10.83 4.05
CA GLY A 54 7.16 -9.68 4.67
C GLY A 54 7.47 -8.32 4.02
N LYS A 55 8.45 -8.21 3.12
CA LYS A 55 8.73 -6.98 2.34
C LYS A 55 7.98 -6.93 1.01
N ILE A 56 7.51 -8.08 0.53
CA ILE A 56 6.78 -8.22 -0.73
C ILE A 56 5.49 -8.97 -0.45
N LEU A 57 4.40 -8.49 -1.03
CA LEU A 57 3.06 -9.07 -0.92
C LEU A 57 2.54 -9.39 -2.32
N ILE A 58 1.52 -10.24 -2.38
CA ILE A 58 0.81 -10.60 -3.60
C ILE A 58 -0.63 -10.14 -3.41
N ASP A 59 -1.14 -9.37 -4.36
CA ASP A 59 -2.51 -8.88 -4.36
C ASP A 59 -3.48 -9.91 -4.98
N SER A 60 -4.78 -9.65 -4.86
CA SER A 60 -5.87 -10.49 -5.37
C SER A 60 -5.84 -10.74 -6.89
N ASP A 61 -5.20 -9.86 -7.65
CA ASP A 61 -4.99 -10.00 -9.10
C ASP A 61 -3.66 -10.71 -9.46
N GLY A 62 -2.94 -11.21 -8.45
CA GLY A 62 -1.67 -11.93 -8.62
C GLY A 62 -0.44 -11.04 -8.77
N GLN A 63 -0.59 -9.71 -8.77
CA GLN A 63 0.55 -8.80 -8.88
C GLN A 63 1.38 -8.77 -7.60
N TRP A 64 2.70 -8.86 -7.74
CA TRP A 64 3.64 -8.74 -6.62
C TRP A 64 3.94 -7.26 -6.39
N PHE A 65 3.86 -6.81 -5.15
CA PHE A 65 4.10 -5.41 -4.80
C PHE A 65 4.88 -5.24 -3.50
N LEU A 66 5.53 -4.10 -3.34
CA LEU A 66 6.30 -3.78 -2.14
C LEU A 66 5.36 -3.50 -0.95
N ASN A 67 5.61 -4.17 0.18
CA ASN A 67 4.98 -3.87 1.46
C ASN A 67 5.58 -2.57 2.02
N TYR A 68 5.20 -1.41 1.47
CA TYR A 68 5.79 -0.14 1.89
C TYR A 68 5.52 0.17 3.37
N LEU A 69 4.40 -0.28 3.93
CA LEU A 69 4.13 -0.13 5.36
C LEU A 69 5.15 -0.88 6.22
N SER A 70 5.80 -1.96 5.75
CA SER A 70 6.85 -2.64 6.52
C SER A 70 8.06 -1.74 6.81
N THR A 71 8.20 -0.61 6.12
CA THR A 71 9.24 0.38 6.40
C THR A 71 9.09 1.02 7.78
N ILE A 72 7.89 1.00 8.36
CA ILE A 72 7.63 1.41 9.75
C ILE A 72 8.51 0.68 10.77
N PHE A 73 8.90 -0.57 10.48
CA PHE A 73 9.77 -1.33 11.38
C PHE A 73 11.23 -0.88 11.33
N LYS A 74 11.62 -0.03 10.37
CA LYS A 74 12.99 0.51 10.29
C LYS A 74 13.27 1.57 11.36
N TYR A 75 12.24 2.19 11.95
CA TYR A 75 12.39 3.19 13.00
C TYR A 75 12.91 2.63 14.33
N TYR A 76 13.08 1.31 14.45
CA TYR A 76 13.62 0.68 15.66
C TYR A 76 14.98 1.25 16.04
N THR A 77 15.84 1.53 15.04
CA THR A 77 17.17 2.09 15.28
C THR A 77 17.18 3.57 15.65
N GLU A 78 16.04 4.26 15.50
CA GLU A 78 15.90 5.69 15.80
C GLU A 78 15.28 5.94 17.19
N CYS A 79 14.77 4.89 17.84
CA CYS A 79 14.08 4.97 19.14
C CYS A 79 15.02 4.56 20.28
N ASN A 80 14.87 5.19 21.46
CA ASN A 80 15.75 4.87 22.60
C ASN A 80 15.35 3.58 23.31
N ASN A 81 14.09 3.16 23.18
CA ASN A 81 13.54 1.95 23.79
C ASN A 81 12.32 1.44 23.02
N GLU A 82 11.86 0.24 23.39
CA GLU A 82 10.72 -0.45 22.77
C GLU A 82 9.40 0.32 22.91
N TYR A 83 9.16 0.97 24.05
CA TYR A 83 7.94 1.76 24.27
C TYR A 83 7.87 2.98 23.34
N GLU A 84 8.98 3.71 23.16
CA GLU A 84 9.04 4.80 22.19
C GLU A 84 8.82 4.31 20.77
N PHE A 85 9.42 3.16 20.43
CA PHE A 85 9.24 2.53 19.14
C PHE A 85 7.76 2.20 18.88
N GLU A 86 7.09 1.48 19.78
CA GLU A 86 5.67 1.16 19.67
C GLU A 86 4.81 2.41 19.48
N ARG A 87 5.08 3.49 20.24
CA ARG A 87 4.36 4.76 20.10
C ARG A 87 4.57 5.41 18.75
N VAL A 88 5.79 5.41 18.22
CA VAL A 88 6.10 5.94 16.89
C VAL A 88 5.34 5.14 15.83
N GLN A 89 5.36 3.81 15.94
CA GLN A 89 4.64 2.95 15.01
C GLN A 89 3.14 3.22 15.03
N PHE A 90 2.53 3.21 16.21
CA PHE A 90 1.12 3.51 16.40
C PHE A 90 0.76 4.89 15.82
N GLY A 91 1.56 5.91 16.10
CA GLY A 91 1.34 7.26 15.60
C GLY A 91 1.40 7.37 14.07
N LEU A 92 2.33 6.67 13.43
CA LEU A 92 2.44 6.64 11.97
C LEU A 92 1.25 5.91 11.32
N LEU A 93 0.83 4.77 11.88
CA LEU A 93 -0.33 4.03 11.38
C LEU A 93 -1.63 4.80 11.58
N LEU A 94 -1.78 5.48 12.71
CA LEU A 94 -2.95 6.31 12.98
C LEU A 94 -3.06 7.47 11.98
N LYS A 95 -1.95 8.15 11.68
CA LYS A 95 -1.90 9.19 10.64
C LYS A 95 -2.26 8.65 9.26
N HIS A 96 -1.73 7.48 8.91
CA HIS A 96 -2.05 6.81 7.65
C HIS A 96 -3.55 6.48 7.55
N LYS A 97 -4.13 5.88 8.61
CA LYS A 97 -5.57 5.62 8.73
C LYS A 97 -6.37 6.91 8.51
N GLN A 98 -6.10 7.95 9.29
CA GLN A 98 -6.85 9.21 9.26
C GLN A 98 -6.85 9.83 7.87
N LYS A 99 -5.68 9.81 7.19
CA LYS A 99 -5.59 10.37 5.84
C LYS A 99 -6.39 9.55 4.82
N ILE A 100 -6.42 8.23 4.95
CA ILE A 100 -7.25 7.39 4.08
C ILE A 100 -8.74 7.67 4.32
N GLU A 101 -9.18 7.78 5.57
CA GLU A 101 -10.58 8.08 5.91
C GLU A 101 -11.01 9.46 5.37
N GLU A 102 -10.15 10.46 5.48
CA GLU A 102 -10.35 11.79 4.88
C GLU A 102 -10.55 11.71 3.37
N LEU A 103 -9.65 11.00 2.66
CA LEU A 103 -9.68 10.89 1.20
C LEU A 103 -10.84 10.01 0.70
N LEU A 104 -11.23 8.96 1.45
CA LEU A 104 -12.43 8.18 1.16
C LEU A 104 -13.70 9.03 1.23
N PHE A 105 -13.75 9.98 2.17
CA PHE A 105 -14.88 10.90 2.29
C PHE A 105 -14.86 11.97 1.18
N GLU A 106 -13.70 12.57 0.92
CA GLU A 106 -13.52 13.61 -0.09
C GLU A 106 -13.89 13.13 -1.50
N TYR A 107 -13.42 11.93 -1.88
CA TYR A 107 -13.59 11.39 -3.23
C TYR A 107 -14.78 10.43 -3.38
N LYS A 108 -15.70 10.37 -2.42
CA LYS A 108 -16.84 9.40 -2.42
C LYS A 108 -17.72 9.43 -3.67
N GLU A 109 -17.70 10.53 -4.44
CA GLU A 109 -18.48 10.71 -5.68
C GLU A 109 -17.67 10.43 -6.95
N ASP A 110 -16.33 10.41 -6.86
CA ASP A 110 -15.43 9.99 -7.93
C ASP A 110 -15.04 8.53 -7.70
N ILE A 111 -15.85 7.61 -8.25
CA ILE A 111 -15.68 6.17 -8.02
C ILE A 111 -14.27 5.67 -8.38
N ARG A 112 -13.65 6.24 -9.42
CA ARG A 112 -12.32 5.82 -9.87
C ARG A 112 -11.24 6.20 -8.87
N VAL A 113 -11.35 7.38 -8.27
CA VAL A 113 -10.41 7.83 -7.23
C VAL A 113 -10.74 7.17 -5.89
N TRP A 114 -12.02 7.01 -5.57
CA TRP A 114 -12.48 6.33 -4.36
C TRP A 114 -11.99 4.88 -4.29
N ASP A 115 -12.10 4.11 -5.38
CA ASP A 115 -11.63 2.71 -5.45
C ASP A 115 -10.14 2.58 -5.12
N LYS A 116 -9.32 3.59 -5.47
CA LYS A 116 -7.90 3.62 -5.08
C LYS A 116 -7.72 3.68 -3.57
N TYR A 117 -8.52 4.48 -2.88
CA TYR A 117 -8.45 4.60 -1.44
C TYR A 117 -9.08 3.42 -0.71
N VAL A 118 -10.07 2.76 -1.31
CA VAL A 118 -10.59 1.47 -0.81
C VAL A 118 -9.49 0.41 -0.83
N TRP A 119 -8.75 0.32 -1.93
CA TRP A 119 -7.60 -0.57 -2.01
C TRP A 119 -6.57 -0.26 -0.90
N THR A 120 -6.19 1.01 -0.73
CA THR A 120 -5.23 1.43 0.30
C THR A 120 -5.74 1.10 1.70
N ALA A 121 -7.03 1.27 1.96
CA ALA A 121 -7.64 0.94 3.24
C ALA A 121 -7.60 -0.57 3.53
N ASN A 122 -7.86 -1.40 2.51
CA ASN A 122 -7.76 -2.86 2.64
C ASN A 122 -6.32 -3.30 2.91
N TYR A 123 -5.36 -2.73 2.19
CA TYR A 123 -3.94 -2.99 2.44
C TYR A 123 -3.50 -2.56 3.85
N HIS A 124 -3.92 -1.38 4.30
CA HIS A 124 -3.68 -0.90 5.67
C HIS A 124 -4.28 -1.85 6.72
N ASN A 125 -5.54 -2.25 6.55
CA ASN A 125 -6.21 -3.17 7.45
C ASN A 125 -5.54 -4.55 7.49
N TYR A 126 -5.10 -5.08 6.34
CA TYR A 126 -4.31 -6.31 6.27
C TYR A 126 -3.02 -6.20 7.10
N PHE A 127 -2.29 -5.10 6.92
CA PHE A 127 -1.05 -4.85 7.66
C PHE A 127 -1.29 -4.77 9.17
N CYS A 128 -2.32 -4.03 9.59
CA CYS A 128 -2.71 -3.92 11.00
C CYS A 128 -3.21 -5.27 11.56
N ASP A 129 -3.95 -6.07 10.80
CA ASP A 129 -4.40 -7.39 11.24
C ASP A 129 -3.23 -8.36 11.48
N LEU A 130 -2.18 -8.27 10.66
CA LEU A 130 -1.01 -9.12 10.79
C LEU A 130 -0.09 -8.69 11.95
N HIS A 131 0.10 -7.39 12.15
CA HIS A 131 1.13 -6.86 13.05
C HIS A 131 0.59 -6.25 14.34
N PHE A 132 -0.68 -5.81 14.37
CA PHE A 132 -1.32 -5.12 15.49
C PHE A 132 -2.75 -5.67 15.75
N PRO A 133 -2.94 -6.99 15.92
CA PRO A 133 -4.27 -7.61 15.96
C PRO A 133 -5.15 -7.14 17.14
N GLY A 134 -4.56 -6.61 18.21
CA GLY A 134 -5.26 -6.04 19.36
C GLY A 134 -5.75 -4.60 19.16
N GLU A 135 -5.15 -3.87 18.21
CA GLU A 135 -5.33 -2.42 18.07
C GLU A 135 -6.47 -2.09 17.11
N ARG A 136 -7.70 -2.26 17.59
CA ARG A 136 -8.91 -1.99 16.78
C ARG A 136 -8.99 -0.55 16.29
N ASP A 137 -8.41 0.38 17.04
CA ASP A 137 -8.42 1.81 16.72
C ASP A 137 -7.54 2.15 15.50
N LEU A 138 -6.59 1.28 15.15
CA LEU A 138 -5.82 1.42 13.91
C LEU A 138 -6.58 0.95 12.68
N LYS A 139 -7.70 0.22 12.84
CA LYS A 139 -8.44 -0.32 11.70
C LYS A 139 -9.43 0.69 11.13
N ILE A 140 -9.52 0.71 9.81
CA ILE A 140 -10.59 1.40 9.08
C ILE A 140 -11.82 0.52 9.09
N SER A 141 -12.97 1.09 9.45
CA SER A 141 -14.24 0.36 9.52
C SER A 141 -14.61 -0.24 8.17
N ARG A 142 -14.88 -1.56 8.14
CA ARG A 142 -15.38 -2.23 6.93
C ARG A 142 -16.70 -1.64 6.43
N LYS A 143 -17.50 -1.02 7.30
CA LYS A 143 -18.72 -0.32 6.87
C LYS A 143 -18.42 0.87 5.97
N THR A 144 -17.30 1.56 6.21
CA THR A 144 -16.83 2.69 5.39
C THR A 144 -16.31 2.23 4.02
N LEU A 145 -15.89 0.96 3.92
CA LEU A 145 -15.33 0.37 2.70
C LEU A 145 -16.38 -0.31 1.81
N LEU A 146 -17.65 -0.29 2.21
CA LEU A 146 -18.76 -0.88 1.48
C LEU A 146 -19.73 0.24 1.09
N SER A 147 -20.18 0.24 -0.17
CA SER A 147 -21.28 1.08 -0.59
C SER A 147 -22.59 0.51 0.00
N TRP A 148 -23.10 1.13 1.06
CA TRP A 148 -24.40 0.75 1.61
C TRP A 148 -25.51 1.49 0.87
N PRO A 149 -26.51 0.78 0.31
CA PRO A 149 -27.69 1.46 -0.20
C PRO A 149 -28.37 2.20 0.95
N ARG A 150 -28.80 3.44 0.68
CA ARG A 150 -29.60 4.25 1.62
C ARG A 150 -30.93 4.58 0.98
N GLU A 151 -31.96 4.72 1.80
CA GLU A 151 -33.22 5.30 1.35
C GLU A 151 -33.03 6.78 0.99
N ILE A 152 -33.91 7.25 0.10
CA ILE A 152 -34.02 8.68 -0.22
C ILE A 152 -34.47 9.41 1.05
N SER A 153 -33.84 10.54 1.34
CA SER A 153 -34.10 11.36 2.51
C SER A 153 -34.64 12.74 2.10
N ASN A 154 -35.25 13.47 3.03
CA ASN A 154 -35.83 14.78 2.76
C ASN A 154 -34.82 15.85 2.32
N GLY A 155 -33.50 15.60 2.46
CA GLY A 155 -32.44 16.51 2.00
C GLY A 155 -31.91 16.21 0.59
N ASP A 156 -32.45 15.19 -0.09
CA ASP A 156 -32.08 14.83 -1.46
C ASP A 156 -32.88 15.60 -2.53
N PHE A 157 -33.79 16.50 -2.10
CA PHE A 157 -34.65 17.33 -2.94
C PHE A 157 -34.60 18.79 -2.48
#